data_AF-A0A3B9LUK3-F1
#
_entry.id   AF-A0A3B9LUK3-F1
#
_cell.length_a   1.000
_cell.length_b   1.000
_cell.length_c   1.000
_cell.angle_alpha   90.00
_cell.angle_beta   90.00
_cell.angle_gamma   90.00
#
_symmetry.space_group_name_H-M   'P 1'
#
loop_
_entity.id
_entity.type
_entity.pdbx_description
1 polymer ?
#
loop_
_entity_poly.entity_id
_entity_poly.type
_entity_poly.pdbx_seq_one_letter_code
_entity_poly.pdbx_strand_id
1 'polypeptide(L)' 'KLPLTFPRARQDVAVSSPEQYPGVSGKGQYSEGIFIGYRHFDKHKIDPIFPFGHGLSYTTFAYSNL' A
#
# COMPACT_ATOMS: atom_id res chain seq x y z
N LYS A 1 -13.58 -6.13 -4.07
CA LYS A 1 -12.26 -5.54 -4.43
C LYS A 1 -11.48 -5.28 -3.14
N LEU A 2 -10.14 -5.42 -3.14
CA LEU A 2 -9.34 -5.37 -1.91
C LEU A 2 -9.34 -3.96 -1.26
N PRO A 3 -9.57 -3.85 0.06
CA PRO A 3 -9.53 -2.58 0.79
C PRO A 3 -8.11 -2.20 1.26
N LEU A 4 -7.10 -3.01 0.97
CA LEU A 4 -5.72 -2.82 1.38
C LEU A 4 -4.76 -3.34 0.31
N THR A 5 -3.52 -2.84 0.32
CA THR A 5 -2.43 -3.27 -0.58
C THR A 5 -1.61 -4.37 0.10
N PHE A 6 -1.37 -5.47 -0.61
CA PHE A 6 -0.49 -6.54 -0.12
C PHE A 6 0.95 -6.33 -0.63
N PRO A 7 1.92 -6.06 0.26
CA PRO A 7 3.31 -5.87 -0.13
C PRO A 7 3.94 -7.18 -0.63
N ARG A 8 5.04 -7.07 -1.37
CA ARG A 8 5.86 -8.24 -1.72
C ARG A 8 6.81 -8.62 -0.60
N ALA A 9 7.41 -7.63 0.05
CA ALA A 9 8.29 -7.78 1.19
C ALA A 9 7.90 -6.79 2.30
N ARG A 10 8.30 -7.07 3.55
CA ARG A 10 8.02 -6.19 4.69
C ARG A 10 8.61 -4.78 4.47
N GLN A 11 9.74 -4.68 3.78
CA GLN A 11 10.44 -3.42 3.53
C GLN A 11 9.69 -2.49 2.56
N ASP A 12 8.76 -3.02 1.77
CA ASP A 12 8.00 -2.27 0.76
C ASP A 12 6.88 -1.41 1.37
N VAL A 13 6.54 -1.62 2.64
CA VAL A 13 5.49 -0.84 3.30
C VAL A 13 6.05 0.51 3.75
N ALA A 14 5.17 1.50 3.78
CA ALA A 14 5.53 2.87 4.18
C ALA A 14 6.08 2.97 5.62
N VAL A 15 5.88 1.94 6.43
CA VAL A 15 6.13 1.90 7.87
C VAL A 15 7.18 0.82 8.17
N SER A 16 8.36 0.96 7.56
CA SER A 16 9.41 -0.07 7.58
C SER A 16 10.53 0.18 8.62
N SER A 17 10.55 1.36 9.25
CA SER A 17 11.54 1.71 10.28
C SER A 17 10.99 1.60 11.72
N PRO A 18 11.84 1.30 12.73
CA PRO A 18 11.44 1.26 14.13
C PRO A 18 10.84 2.57 14.64
N GLU A 19 11.29 3.71 14.14
CA GLU A 19 10.78 5.03 14.50
C GLU A 19 9.32 5.20 14.09
N GLN A 20 8.93 4.59 12.96
CA GLN A 20 7.55 4.61 12.47
C GLN A 20 6.69 3.56 13.17
N TYR A 21 7.19 2.33 13.29
CA TYR A 21 6.50 1.25 13.99
C TYR A 21 7.47 0.19 14.52
N PRO A 22 7.33 -0.22 15.80
CA PRO A 22 6.31 0.17 16.77
C PRO A 22 6.55 1.54 17.45
N GLY A 23 7.60 2.26 17.07
CA GLY A 23 8.06 3.48 17.72
C GLY A 23 9.24 3.23 18.66
N VAL A 24 9.98 4.30 18.95
CA VAL A 24 11.14 4.27 19.86
C VAL A 24 10.80 5.10 21.11
N SER A 25 11.14 4.59 22.29
CA SER A 25 10.86 5.26 23.58
C SER A 25 9.37 5.61 23.77
N GLY A 26 8.47 4.73 23.29
CA GLY A 26 7.02 4.91 23.39
C GLY A 26 6.42 5.96 22.44
N LYS A 27 7.19 6.42 21.44
CA LYS A 27 6.74 7.40 20.44
C LYS A 27 6.92 6.86 19.02
N GLY A 28 5.84 6.79 18.27
CA GLY A 28 5.85 6.51 16.83
C GLY A 28 5.85 7.80 16.01
N GLN A 29 6.59 7.83 14.91
CA GLN A 29 6.67 8.96 13.98
C GLN A 29 6.01 8.61 12.65
N TYR A 30 5.00 9.36 12.24
CA TYR A 30 4.27 9.15 10.98
C TYR A 30 4.93 9.93 9.84
N SER A 31 6.20 9.61 9.56
CA SER A 31 7.03 10.33 8.57
C SER A 31 6.58 10.08 7.13
N GLU A 32 5.83 9.02 6.88
CA GLU A 32 5.20 8.72 5.59
C GLU A 32 4.06 9.70 5.23
N GLY A 33 3.51 10.41 6.22
CA GLY A 33 2.43 11.36 6.04
C GLY A 33 1.21 10.74 5.36
N ILE A 34 0.73 11.35 4.28
CA ILE A 34 -0.42 10.84 3.52
C ILE A 34 -0.08 9.64 2.62
N PHE A 35 1.20 9.33 2.44
CA PHE A 35 1.67 8.28 1.55
C PHE A 35 1.67 6.93 2.26
N ILE A 36 0.47 6.49 2.65
CA ILE A 36 0.21 5.21 3.32
C ILE A 36 -0.54 4.26 2.36
N GLY A 37 -0.33 2.94 2.53
CA GLY A 37 -0.95 1.92 1.69
C GLY A 37 -0.63 2.16 0.22
N TYR A 38 -1.62 2.03 -0.68
CA TYR A 38 -1.40 2.21 -2.13
C TYR A 38 -0.72 3.52 -2.52
N ARG A 39 -0.94 4.62 -1.78
CA ARG A 39 -0.30 5.92 -2.08
C ARG A 39 1.22 5.87 -1.93
N HIS A 40 1.73 5.03 -1.03
CA HIS A 40 3.16 4.77 -0.90
C HIS A 40 3.69 4.06 -2.15
N PHE A 41 3.02 2.98 -2.54
CA PHE A 41 3.39 2.15 -3.70
C PHE A 41 3.39 2.98 -4.98
N ASP A 42 2.37 3.82 -5.18
CA ASP A 42 2.27 4.72 -6.33
C ASP A 42 3.41 5.75 -6.35
N LYS A 43 3.67 6.41 -5.21
CA LYS A 43 4.73 7.43 -5.10
C LYS A 43 6.11 6.85 -5.38
N HIS A 44 6.39 5.64 -4.88
CA HIS A 44 7.69 5.00 -4.96
C HIS A 44 7.83 4.02 -6.12
N LYS A 45 6.79 3.86 -6.95
CA LYS A 45 6.74 2.91 -8.08
C LYS A 45 7.09 1.48 -7.66
N ILE A 46 6.53 1.03 -6.54
CA ILE A 46 6.72 -0.32 -6.01
C ILE A 46 5.54 -1.18 -6.48
N ASP A 47 5.82 -2.36 -7.02
CA ASP A 47 4.78 -3.29 -7.47
C ASP A 47 4.32 -4.21 -6.32
N PRO A 48 3.07 -4.06 -5.83
CA PRO A 48 2.52 -4.96 -4.81
C PRO A 48 2.18 -6.34 -5.41
N ILE A 49 2.03 -7.36 -4.56
CA ILE A 49 1.54 -8.67 -5.02
C ILE A 49 0.05 -8.57 -5.35
N PHE A 50 -0.72 -7.87 -4.52
CA PHE A 50 -2.10 -7.51 -4.84
C PHE A 50 -2.33 -6.02 -4.56
N PRO A 51 -2.63 -5.20 -5.58
CA PRO A 51 -2.86 -3.78 -5.40
C PRO A 51 -4.22 -3.51 -4.72
N PHE A 52 -4.34 -2.34 -4.11
CA PHE A 52 -5.62 -1.83 -3.63
C PHE A 52 -6.65 -1.85 -4.78
N GLY A 53 -7.89 -2.21 -4.47
CA GLY A 53 -8.95 -2.31 -5.47
C GLY A 53 -8.86 -3.54 -6.37
N HIS A 54 -7.86 -4.42 -6.22
CA HIS A 54 -7.79 -5.67 -6.99
C HIS A 54 -9.00 -6.58 -6.68
N GLY A 55 -9.46 -7.32 -7.69
CA GLY A 55 -10.52 -8.30 -7.54
C GLY A 55 -10.88 -8.92 -8.88
N LEU A 56 -10.84 -10.25 -8.94
CA LEU A 56 -11.22 -11.03 -10.11
C LEU A 56 -12.73 -11.26 -10.15
N SER A 57 -13.24 -11.60 -11.33
CA SER A 57 -14.62 -11.96 -11.62
C SER A 57 -14.62 -13.19 -12.53
N TYR A 58 -15.68 -14.00 -12.48
CA TYR A 58 -15.86 -15.11 -13.41
C TYR A 58 -16.37 -14.67 -14.80
N THR A 59 -16.77 -13.41 -14.95
CA THR A 59 -17.14 -12.79 -16.23
C THR A 59 -16.27 -11.56 -16.53
N THR A 60 -16.26 -11.12 -17.78
CA THR A 60 -15.42 -10.03 -18.30
C THR A 60 -16.20 -8.72 -18.45
N PHE A 61 -15.54 -7.59 -18.17
CA PHE A 61 -16.09 -6.25 -18.33
C PHE A 61 -15.17 -5.40 -19.20
N ALA A 62 -15.73 -4.45 -19.96
CA ALA A 62 -14.98 -3.47 -20.74
C ALA A 62 -15.52 -2.06 -20.48
N TYR A 63 -14.62 -1.07 -20.45
CA TYR A 63 -14.97 0.34 -20.31
C TYR A 63 -14.80 1.06 -21.66
N SER A 64 -15.59 2.10 -21.90
CA SER A 64 -15.47 2.97 -23.08
C SER A 64 -15.79 4.42 -22.70
N ASN A 65 -15.16 5.39 -23.38
CA ASN A 65 -15.35 6.83 -23.17
C ASN A 65 -15.10 7.31 -21.72
N LEU A 66 -13.93 6.97 -21.17
CA LEU A 66 -13.46 7.41 -19.85
C LEU A 66 -12.54 8.64 -19.96
#